data_AF-D2UC10-F1
#
_entry.id   AF-D2UC10-F1
#
_cell.length_a   1.000
_cell.length_b   1.000
_cell.length_c   1.000
_cell.angle_alpha   90.00
_cell.angle_beta   90.00
_cell.angle_gamma   90.00
#
_symmetry.space_group_name_H-M   'P 1'
#
loop_
_entity.id
_entity.type
_entity.pdbx_description
1 polymer ?
#
loop_
_entity_poly.entity_id
_entity_poly.type
_entity_poly.pdbx_seq_one_letter_code
_entity_poly.pdbx_strand_id
1 'polypeptide(L)'
;MAWIADAKLTRSMSRKSCSPDNAAREGSFGRLKTELFYARSWLSTTSEDFITALHSYILWYNADRINISLRARSPIEYRRNLGLAT
;
A
#
# COMPACT_ATOMS: atom_id res chain seq x y z
N MET A 1 19.97 11.47 5.02
CA MET A 1 19.93 12.25 3.76
C MET A 1 20.98 11.77 2.76
N ALA A 2 22.20 11.43 3.19
CA ALA A 2 23.23 10.85 2.32
C ALA A 2 22.75 9.62 1.54
N TRP A 3 22.12 8.64 2.21
CA TRP A 3 21.67 7.39 1.57
C TRP A 3 20.71 7.56 0.36
N ILE A 4 19.86 8.59 0.35
CA ILE A 4 18.95 8.88 -0.78
C ILE A 4 19.75 9.41 -1.97
N ALA A 5 20.72 10.29 -1.70
CA ALA A 5 21.62 10.82 -2.71
C ALA A 5 22.57 9.72 -3.24
N ASP A 6 23.08 8.86 -2.36
CA ASP A 6 23.93 7.72 -2.72
C ASP A 6 23.16 6.71 -3.59
N ALA A 7 21.87 6.49 -3.28
CA ALA A 7 20.97 5.68 -4.10
C ALA A 7 20.50 6.39 -5.38
N LYS A 8 20.94 7.63 -5.65
CA LYS A 8 20.55 8.46 -6.80
C LYS A 8 19.03 8.64 -6.93
N LEU A 9 18.33 8.69 -5.80
CA LEU A 9 16.88 8.90 -5.76
C LEU A 9 16.57 10.39 -5.58
N THR A 10 15.62 10.91 -6.37
CA THR A 10 15.10 12.27 -6.15
C THR A 10 14.09 12.24 -5.01
N ARG A 11 14.38 13.00 -3.94
CA ARG A 11 13.42 13.16 -2.85
C ARG A 11 12.24 14.03 -3.30
N SER A 12 11.05 13.45 -3.33
CA SER A 12 9.80 14.17 -3.56
C SER A 12 9.03 14.33 -2.25
N MET A 13 8.66 15.56 -1.90
CA MET A 13 7.88 15.90 -0.71
C MET A 13 6.60 16.63 -1.15
N SER A 14 5.47 16.29 -0.55
CA SER A 14 4.21 17.00 -0.77
C SER A 14 4.33 18.48 -0.43
N ARG A 15 3.56 19.33 -1.10
CA ARG A 15 3.49 20.75 -0.72
C ARG A 15 2.90 20.88 0.68
N LYS A 16 3.44 21.82 1.46
CA LYS A 16 2.93 22.11 2.80
C LYS A 16 1.45 22.46 2.71
N SER A 17 0.64 21.83 3.57
CA SER A 17 -0.82 22.02 3.63
C SER A 17 -1.59 21.60 2.35
N CYS A 18 -1.03 20.74 1.50
CA CYS A 18 -1.71 20.21 0.31
C CYS A 18 -2.11 18.74 0.53
N SER A 19 -3.30 18.50 1.09
CA SER A 19 -3.81 17.13 1.32
C SER A 19 -4.00 16.29 0.04
N PRO A 20 -4.34 16.84 -1.15
CA PRO A 20 -4.46 16.03 -2.37
C PRO A 20 -3.18 15.28 -2.75
N ASP A 21 -2.00 15.86 -2.47
CA ASP A 21 -0.70 15.25 -2.78
C ASP A 21 -0.50 13.92 -2.01
N ASN A 22 -1.19 13.71 -0.88
CA ASN A 22 -1.08 12.50 -0.05
C ASN A 22 -2.37 11.65 -0.05
N ALA A 23 -3.47 12.16 -0.60
CA ALA A 23 -4.80 11.53 -0.54
C ALA A 23 -4.83 10.07 -1.04
N ALA A 24 -4.10 9.75 -2.11
CA ALA A 24 -4.03 8.37 -2.62
C ALA A 24 -3.40 7.39 -1.62
N ARG A 25 -2.36 7.83 -0.90
CA ARG A 25 -1.69 7.04 0.15
C ARG A 25 -2.57 6.96 1.39
N GLU A 26 -3.21 8.05 1.79
CA GLU A 26 -4.15 8.07 2.93
C GLU A 26 -5.35 7.14 2.70
N GLY A 27 -5.94 7.17 1.50
CA GLY A 27 -7.03 6.27 1.14
C GLY A 27 -6.62 4.79 1.17
N SER A 28 -5.37 4.49 0.78
CA SER A 28 -4.82 3.12 0.88
C SER A 28 -4.68 2.67 2.34
N PHE A 29 -4.18 3.54 3.22
CA PHE A 29 -4.09 3.25 4.66
C PHE A 29 -5.46 3.14 5.33
N GLY A 30 -6.43 3.95 4.91
CA GLY A 30 -7.81 3.84 5.38
C GLY A 30 -8.39 2.45 5.09
N ARG A 31 -8.22 1.97 3.85
CA ARG A 31 -8.65 0.62 3.47
C ARG A 31 -7.96 -0.47 4.27
N LEU A 32 -6.64 -0.39 4.45
CA LEU A 32 -5.90 -1.34 5.28
C LEU A 32 -6.46 -1.41 6.70
N LYS A 33 -6.73 -0.25 7.32
CA LYS A 33 -7.30 -0.24 8.65
C LYS A 33 -8.69 -0.85 8.69
N THR A 34 -9.56 -0.49 7.75
CA THR A 34 -10.93 -1.04 7.68
C THR A 34 -10.95 -2.54 7.41
N GLU A 35 -10.19 -3.01 6.43
CA GLU A 35 -10.24 -4.39 5.93
C GLU A 35 -9.44 -5.37 6.82
N LEU A 36 -8.32 -4.94 7.40
CA LEU A 36 -7.45 -5.79 8.23
C LEU A 36 -7.54 -5.46 9.72
N PHE A 37 -7.34 -4.19 10.09
CA PHE A 37 -7.07 -3.82 11.47
C PHE A 37 -8.35 -3.81 12.33
N TYR A 38 -9.42 -3.17 11.85
CA TYR A 38 -10.69 -3.05 12.57
C TYR A 38 -11.58 -4.29 12.47
N ALA A 39 -11.25 -5.24 11.58
CA ALA A 39 -12.01 -6.46 11.39
C ALA A 39 -11.87 -7.47 12.56
N ARG A 40 -10.88 -7.30 13.44
CA ARG A 40 -10.63 -8.20 14.59
C ARG A 40 -9.96 -7.49 15.77
N SER A 41 -10.01 -8.12 16.94
CA SER A 41 -9.22 -7.71 18.11
C SER A 41 -7.78 -8.23 18.01
N TRP A 42 -6.82 -7.42 18.46
CA TRP A 42 -5.38 -7.75 18.47
C TRP A 42 -4.81 -7.87 19.88
N LEU A 43 -5.66 -7.82 20.93
CA LEU A 43 -5.23 -7.78 22.33
C LEU A 43 -4.43 -9.02 22.75
N SER A 44 -4.68 -10.16 22.11
CA SER A 44 -4.00 -11.43 22.38
C SER A 44 -3.06 -11.85 21.23
N THR A 45 -2.71 -10.94 20.33
CA THR A 45 -1.86 -11.22 19.17
C THR A 45 -0.44 -10.75 19.41
N THR A 46 0.54 -11.58 19.06
CA THR A 46 1.96 -11.20 19.11
C THR A 46 2.31 -10.21 18.00
N SER A 47 3.43 -9.51 18.14
CA SER A 47 3.92 -8.62 17.08
C SER A 47 4.23 -9.39 15.80
N GLU A 48 4.79 -10.59 15.93
CA GLU A 48 5.15 -11.48 14.82
C GLU A 48 3.91 -11.94 14.04
N ASP A 49 2.85 -12.31 14.76
CA ASP A 49 1.56 -12.69 14.14
C ASP A 49 0.92 -11.49 13.43
N PHE A 50 0.97 -10.30 14.04
CA PHE A 50 0.48 -9.08 13.42
C PHE A 50 1.24 -8.74 12.13
N ILE A 51 2.58 -8.83 12.15
CA ILE A 51 3.43 -8.62 10.99
C ILE A 51 3.08 -9.63 9.89
N THR A 52 2.88 -10.89 10.24
CA THR A 52 2.49 -11.94 9.29
C THR A 52 1.13 -11.67 8.65
N ALA A 53 0.15 -11.24 9.45
CA ALA A 53 -1.17 -10.86 8.94
C ALA A 53 -1.11 -9.62 8.03
N LEU A 54 -0.32 -8.61 8.41
CA LEU A 54 -0.10 -7.40 7.62
C LEU A 54 0.59 -7.73 6.29
N HIS A 55 1.63 -8.56 6.31
CA HIS A 55 2.33 -9.01 5.11
C HIS A 55 1.38 -9.75 4.16
N SER A 56 0.58 -10.68 4.70
CA SER A 56 -0.40 -11.44 3.93
C SER A 56 -1.46 -10.53 3.28
N TYR A 57 -1.95 -9.53 4.02
CA TYR A 57 -2.86 -8.52 3.48
C TYR A 57 -2.23 -7.72 2.33
N ILE A 58 -0.97 -7.29 2.48
CA ILE A 58 -0.26 -6.53 1.43
C ILE A 58 -0.08 -7.38 0.17
N LEU A 59 0.27 -8.66 0.31
CA LEU A 59 0.40 -9.57 -0.84
C LEU A 59 -0.94 -9.71 -1.57
N TRP A 60 -2.00 -10.06 -0.84
CA TRP A 60 -3.35 -10.18 -1.39
C TRP A 60 -3.82 -8.88 -2.06
N TYR A 61 -3.62 -7.73 -1.41
CA TYR A 61 -4.03 -6.43 -1.92
C TYR A 61 -3.38 -6.12 -3.28
N ASN A 62 -2.12 -6.51 -3.47
CA ASN A 62 -1.37 -6.22 -4.69
C ASN A 62 -1.56 -7.27 -5.79
N ALA A 63 -1.65 -8.55 -5.43
CA ALA A 63 -1.63 -9.67 -6.37
C ALA A 63 -3.03 -10.14 -6.76
N ASP A 64 -3.98 -10.15 -5.82
CA ASP A 64 -5.25 -10.88 -5.97
C ASP A 64 -6.49 -9.97 -5.89
N ARG A 65 -6.36 -8.78 -5.29
CA ARG A 65 -7.50 -7.89 -5.08
C ARG A 65 -8.08 -7.36 -6.40
N ILE A 66 -9.29 -7.79 -6.73
CA ILE A 66 -10.03 -7.28 -7.88
C ILE A 66 -10.45 -5.83 -7.63
N ASN A 67 -10.03 -4.91 -8.50
CA ASN A 67 -10.48 -3.54 -8.48
C ASN A 67 -11.20 -3.18 -9.79
N ILE A 68 -12.48 -2.81 -9.69
CA ILE A 68 -13.32 -2.45 -10.83
C ILE A 68 -12.75 -1.25 -11.58
N SER A 69 -12.19 -0.25 -10.88
CA SER A 69 -11.58 0.90 -11.55
C SER A 69 -10.31 0.54 -12.33
N LEU A 70 -9.72 -0.63 -12.04
CA LEU A 70 -8.58 -1.19 -12.75
C LEU A 70 -9.00 -2.22 -13.81
N ARG A 71 -10.24 -2.14 -14.32
CA ARG A 71 -10.81 -3.09 -15.29
C ARG A 71 -10.89 -4.51 -14.74
N ALA A 72 -11.29 -4.63 -13.47
CA ALA A 72 -11.43 -5.90 -12.75
C ALA A 72 -10.11 -6.71 -12.68
N ARG A 73 -8.98 -6.02 -12.51
CA ARG A 73 -7.64 -6.62 -12.34
C ARG A 73 -7.06 -6.27 -10.99
N SER A 74 -6.06 -7.04 -10.56
CA SER A 74 -5.23 -6.66 -9.42
C SER A 74 -4.30 -5.50 -9.74
N PRO A 75 -3.79 -4.78 -8.71
CA PRO A 75 -2.83 -3.70 -8.94
C PRO A 75 -1.58 -4.13 -9.72
N ILE A 76 -1.02 -5.31 -9.44
CA ILE A 76 0.14 -5.83 -10.16
C ILE A 76 -0.23 -6.15 -11.61
N GLU A 77 -1.33 -6.85 -11.84
CA GLU A 77 -1.79 -7.17 -13.20
C GLU A 77 -2.04 -5.91 -14.02
N TYR A 78 -2.69 -4.92 -13.41
CA TYR A 78 -2.93 -3.63 -14.05
C TYR A 78 -1.61 -2.95 -14.45
N ARG A 79 -0.61 -2.93 -13.55
CA ARG A 79 0.70 -2.37 -13.85
C ARG A 79 1.46 -3.16 -14.93
N ARG A 80 1.40 -4.49 -14.93
CA ARG A 80 1.99 -5.33 -15.98
C ARG A 80 1.38 -5.05 -17.35
N ASN A 81 0.05 -4.91 -17.41
CA ASN A 81 -0.65 -4.55 -18.63
C ASN A 81 -0.28 -3.15 -19.17
N LEU A 82 0.18 -2.25 -18.29
CA LEU A 82 0.72 -0.94 -18.67
C LEU A 82 2.23 -0.96 -18.98
N GLY A 83 2.91 -2.12 -18.85
CA GLY A 83 4.37 -2.21 -19.00
C GLY A 83 5.15 -1.55 -17.85
N LEU A 84 4.50 -1.27 -16.72
CA LEU A 84 5.09 -0.56 -15.56
C LEU A 84 5.61 -1.49 -14.46
N ALA A 85 5.44 -2.79 -14.62
CA ALA A 85 5.91 -3.84 -13.72
C ALA A 85 6.22 -5.09 -14.52
N THR A 86 7.22 -5.85 -14.08
CA THR A 86 7.59 -7.17 -14.61
C THR A 86 6.80 -8.32 -13.99
#